data_AF-A0A7S3ZCS8-F1
#
_entry.id   AF-A0A7S3ZCS8-F1
#
_cell.length_a   1.000
_cell.length_b   1.000
_cell.length_c   1.000
_cell.angle_alpha   90.00
_cell.angle_beta   90.00
_cell.angle_gamma   90.00
#
_symmetry.space_group_name_H-M   'P 1'
#
loop_
_entity.id
_entity.type
_entity.pdbx_description
1 polymer ?
#
loop_
_entity_poly.entity_id
_entity_poly.type
_entity_poly.pdbx_seq_one_letter_code
_entity_poly.pdbx_strand_id
1 'polypeptide(L)'
;MSTYDAPRTDFGQPPPGYVAGLGRGAVGFTTRSDIGPAQAPSGGVDAPPGFAGAAAAGAEKKTATNYGDANFDKFSGFNENLFGGGRMDAEDIEADKVYAAIDRRMDSKRKLRREERVKKEIEEYRKKRPKIQEQFRDLKRELNGLSEADWESIPE
;
A
#
# COMPACT_ATOMS: atom_id res chain seq x y z
N MET A 1 40.88 17.07 5.92
CA MET A 1 39.45 17.39 5.85
C MET A 1 38.93 16.98 4.48
N SER A 2 38.27 15.83 4.37
CA SER A 2 37.55 15.42 3.15
C SER A 2 36.06 15.54 3.47
N THR A 3 35.36 16.43 2.77
CA THR A 3 33.92 16.70 2.99
C THR A 3 33.11 15.57 2.37
N TYR A 4 32.33 14.85 3.17
CA TYR A 4 31.31 13.92 2.67
C TYR A 4 30.26 14.69 1.86
N ASP A 5 30.07 14.30 0.60
CA ASP A 5 29.00 14.80 -0.27
C ASP A 5 27.82 13.84 -0.16
N ALA A 6 26.72 14.27 0.46
CA ALA A 6 25.54 13.42 0.62
C ALA A 6 25.02 12.96 -0.75
N PRO A 7 24.52 11.71 -0.89
CA PRO A 7 23.99 11.25 -2.17
C PRO A 7 22.85 12.17 -2.60
N ARG A 8 22.96 12.72 -3.82
CA ARG A 8 21.91 13.56 -4.42
C ARG A 8 20.59 12.79 -4.45
N THR A 9 19.67 13.20 -3.59
CA THR A 9 18.27 12.73 -3.57
C THR A 9 17.33 13.71 -4.27
N ASP A 10 17.89 14.81 -4.78
CA ASP A 10 17.26 15.86 -5.55
C ASP A 10 17.28 15.54 -7.05
N PHE A 11 16.64 14.44 -7.46
CA PHE A 11 16.43 14.12 -8.89
C PHE A 11 15.47 15.09 -9.61
N GLY A 12 15.05 16.17 -8.92
CA GLY A 12 14.11 17.17 -9.41
C GLY A 12 12.68 16.63 -9.50
N GLN A 13 11.73 17.55 -9.73
CA GLN A 13 10.41 17.12 -10.20
C GLN A 13 10.55 16.53 -11.61
N PRO A 14 9.73 15.52 -11.96
CA PRO A 14 9.74 14.98 -13.32
C PRO A 14 9.50 16.12 -14.32
N PRO A 15 10.18 16.10 -15.48
CA PRO A 15 10.00 17.14 -16.49
C PRO A 15 8.52 17.30 -16.89
N PRO A 16 8.08 18.53 -17.23
CA PRO A 16 6.72 18.75 -17.73
C PRO A 16 6.39 17.83 -18.92
N GLY A 17 5.28 17.09 -18.83
CA GLY A 17 4.85 16.14 -19.87
C GLY A 17 5.42 14.72 -19.74
N TYR A 18 6.25 14.43 -18.72
CA TYR A 18 6.69 13.07 -18.45
C TYR A 18 5.51 12.15 -18.08
N VAL A 19 5.37 11.05 -18.82
CA VAL A 19 4.44 9.96 -18.52
C VAL A 19 5.25 8.71 -18.19
N ALA A 20 5.08 8.19 -16.97
CA ALA A 20 5.83 7.04 -16.49
C ALA A 20 5.66 5.82 -17.43
N GLY A 21 6.76 5.37 -18.03
CA GLY A 21 6.78 4.23 -18.94
C GLY A 21 6.46 4.48 -20.39
N LEU A 22 5.98 5.68 -20.74
CA LEU A 22 5.75 6.01 -22.14
C LEU A 22 7.08 6.16 -22.90
N GLY A 23 8.05 6.88 -22.33
CA GLY A 23 9.37 7.10 -22.94
C GLY A 23 10.25 5.84 -23.08
N ARG A 24 9.89 4.72 -22.43
CA ARG A 24 10.53 3.41 -22.61
C ARG A 24 9.76 2.49 -23.59
N GLY A 25 8.70 3.00 -24.23
CA GLY A 25 7.83 2.24 -25.12
C GLY A 25 6.92 1.24 -24.41
N ALA A 26 6.70 1.36 -23.09
CA ALA A 26 5.81 0.45 -22.38
C ALA A 26 4.35 0.78 -22.68
N VAL A 27 3.73 -0.07 -23.49
CA VAL A 27 2.29 -0.14 -23.73
C VAL A 27 1.75 -1.41 -23.07
N GLY A 28 0.58 -1.32 -22.42
CA GLY A 28 -0.07 -2.50 -21.83
C GLY A 28 -0.47 -3.50 -22.91
N PHE A 29 -0.19 -4.78 -22.70
CA PHE A 29 -0.61 -5.84 -23.61
C PHE A 29 -2.13 -6.01 -23.52
N THR A 30 -2.85 -5.70 -24.60
CA THR A 30 -4.31 -5.88 -24.66
C THR A 30 -4.65 -7.34 -24.95
N THR A 31 -5.31 -8.01 -24.02
CA THR A 31 -5.89 -9.34 -24.22
C THR A 31 -7.34 -9.25 -24.68
N ARG A 32 -7.91 -10.36 -25.17
CA ARG A 32 -9.32 -10.45 -25.59
C ARG A 32 -10.32 -10.06 -24.48
N SER A 33 -9.90 -10.10 -23.22
CA SER A 33 -10.71 -9.71 -22.05
C SER A 33 -10.70 -8.21 -21.77
N ASP A 34 -9.76 -7.45 -22.34
CA ASP A 34 -9.62 -5.99 -22.13
C ASP A 34 -10.58 -5.17 -23.03
N ILE A 35 -11.35 -5.81 -23.90
CA ILE A 35 -12.41 -5.19 -24.72
C ILE A 35 -13.72 -5.06 -23.90
N GLY A 36 -13.59 -4.62 -22.65
CA GLY A 36 -14.69 -4.13 -21.81
C GLY A 36 -14.61 -2.59 -21.70
N PRO A 37 -15.44 -1.91 -20.89
CA PRO A 37 -15.52 -0.44 -20.87
C PRO A 37 -14.26 0.28 -20.33
N ALA A 38 -13.13 -0.42 -20.18
CA ALA A 38 -11.87 0.11 -19.71
C ALA A 38 -10.89 0.31 -20.89
N GLN A 39 -10.70 1.59 -21.23
CA GLN A 39 -9.59 2.19 -21.99
C GLN A 39 -9.37 1.74 -23.45
N ALA A 40 -9.74 2.65 -24.36
CA ALA A 40 -9.13 2.73 -25.68
C ALA A 40 -7.65 3.14 -25.53
N PRO A 41 -6.69 2.40 -26.10
CA PRO A 41 -5.65 2.99 -26.91
C PRO A 41 -5.31 4.50 -26.96
N SER A 42 -4.52 5.05 -26.01
CA SER A 42 -3.94 6.40 -26.17
C SER A 42 -2.61 6.36 -26.94
N GLY A 43 -2.64 6.59 -28.25
CA GLY A 43 -1.46 6.59 -29.12
C GLY A 43 -1.03 8.01 -29.47
N GLY A 44 0.20 8.36 -29.11
CA GLY A 44 0.95 9.43 -29.75
C GLY A 44 1.25 9.08 -31.21
N VAL A 45 1.76 10.08 -31.94
CA VAL A 45 1.76 10.28 -33.40
C VAL A 45 2.42 9.16 -34.25
N ASP A 46 2.98 8.11 -33.64
CA ASP A 46 3.63 6.98 -34.32
C ASP A 46 2.93 5.62 -34.07
N ALA A 47 1.69 5.61 -33.57
CA ALA A 47 0.93 4.38 -33.40
C ALA A 47 0.27 3.92 -34.73
N PRO A 48 0.27 2.60 -35.05
CA PRO A 48 -0.37 2.07 -36.26
C PRO A 48 -1.87 2.46 -36.31
N PRO A 49 -2.44 2.62 -37.53
CA PRO A 49 -3.77 3.22 -37.69
C PRO A 49 -4.83 2.41 -36.93
N GLY A 50 -5.45 3.06 -35.93
CA GLY A 50 -6.49 2.47 -35.06
C GLY A 50 -6.40 2.84 -33.57
N PHE A 51 -5.36 3.55 -33.14
CA PHE A 51 -5.04 3.76 -31.72
C PHE A 51 -5.11 5.25 -31.34
N ALA A 52 -6.29 5.86 -31.37
CA ALA A 52 -6.49 7.27 -31.02
C ALA A 52 -7.67 7.47 -30.06
N GLY A 53 -7.38 7.85 -28.80
CA GLY A 53 -8.36 8.53 -27.96
C GLY A 53 -8.08 8.53 -26.45
N ALA A 54 -7.98 9.73 -25.88
CA ALA A 54 -8.16 10.08 -24.46
C ALA A 54 -6.97 9.89 -23.48
N ALA A 55 -5.99 10.79 -23.57
CA ALA A 55 -5.09 11.12 -22.45
C ALA A 55 -5.25 12.59 -22.05
N ALA A 56 -6.38 12.95 -21.44
CA ALA A 56 -6.54 14.17 -20.62
C ALA A 56 -7.93 14.20 -19.96
N ALA A 57 -8.11 13.50 -18.84
CA ALA A 57 -9.12 13.86 -17.85
C ALA A 57 -8.86 13.13 -16.53
N GLY A 58 -8.54 13.90 -15.48
CA GLY A 58 -8.72 13.49 -14.09
C GLY A 58 -7.76 12.41 -13.60
N ALA A 59 -6.63 12.83 -13.02
CA ALA A 59 -6.00 12.07 -11.96
C ALA A 59 -6.92 12.11 -10.72
N GLU A 60 -8.08 11.46 -10.80
CA GLU A 60 -8.69 10.92 -9.60
C GLU A 60 -7.67 9.93 -9.04
N LYS A 61 -7.33 10.07 -7.75
CA LYS A 61 -6.75 8.98 -6.97
C LYS A 61 -7.78 7.85 -6.94
N LYS A 62 -7.96 7.12 -8.05
CA LYS A 62 -8.36 5.72 -7.96
C LYS A 62 -7.24 5.09 -7.18
N THR A 63 -7.50 4.75 -5.93
CA THR A 63 -6.68 3.80 -5.19
C THR A 63 -6.52 2.62 -6.13
N ALA A 64 -5.34 2.47 -6.74
CA ALA A 64 -5.11 1.39 -7.68
C ALA A 64 -5.34 0.11 -6.89
N THR A 65 -6.49 -0.52 -7.09
CA THR A 65 -6.88 -1.69 -6.32
C THR A 65 -5.81 -2.74 -6.54
N ASN A 66 -5.22 -3.22 -5.45
CA ASN A 66 -4.16 -4.20 -5.51
C ASN A 66 -4.78 -5.57 -5.81
N TYR A 67 -4.82 -5.94 -7.08
CA TYR A 67 -5.30 -7.25 -7.53
C TYR A 67 -4.20 -8.32 -7.57
N GLY A 68 -3.07 -8.10 -6.89
CA GLY A 68 -2.05 -9.13 -6.73
C GLY A 68 -2.52 -10.25 -5.80
N ASP A 69 -2.04 -11.47 -6.02
CA ASP A 69 -2.37 -12.65 -5.21
C ASP A 69 -2.12 -12.46 -3.71
N ALA A 70 -1.16 -11.63 -3.31
CA ALA A 70 -0.89 -11.30 -1.91
C ALA A 70 -2.07 -10.58 -1.22
N ASN A 71 -2.96 -9.93 -1.98
CA ASN A 71 -4.16 -9.28 -1.47
C ASN A 71 -5.41 -10.17 -1.55
N PHE A 72 -5.34 -11.28 -2.29
CA PHE A 72 -6.44 -12.22 -2.50
C PHE A 72 -6.39 -13.33 -1.44
N ASP A 73 -7.48 -13.50 -0.70
CA ASP A 73 -7.74 -14.68 0.12
C ASP A 73 -8.84 -15.55 -0.51
N LYS A 74 -8.70 -16.87 -0.43
CA LYS A 74 -9.65 -17.81 -1.05
C LYS A 74 -11.04 -17.74 -0.41
N PHE A 75 -11.12 -17.41 0.88
CA PHE A 75 -12.38 -17.37 1.60
C PHE A 75 -13.05 -16.00 1.47
N SER A 76 -12.34 -14.91 1.74
CA SER A 76 -12.90 -13.55 1.73
C SER A 76 -12.75 -12.80 0.41
N GLY A 77 -12.03 -13.33 -0.57
CA GLY A 77 -11.71 -12.65 -1.83
C GLY A 77 -10.62 -11.59 -1.65
N PHE A 78 -10.68 -10.52 -2.45
CA PHE A 78 -9.76 -9.39 -2.32
C PHE A 78 -10.04 -8.61 -1.04
N ASN A 79 -8.98 -8.28 -0.28
CA ASN A 79 -9.08 -7.46 0.92
C ASN A 79 -9.24 -5.96 0.55
N GLU A 80 -10.41 -5.60 0.01
CA GLU A 80 -10.76 -4.24 -0.39
C GLU A 80 -12.04 -3.76 0.30
N ASN A 81 -12.04 -2.53 0.79
CA ASN A 81 -13.25 -1.86 1.28
C ASN A 81 -13.89 -1.03 0.15
N LEU A 82 -14.76 -1.65 -0.63
CA LEU A 82 -15.40 -1.06 -1.82
C LEU A 82 -16.24 0.20 -1.51
N PHE A 83 -16.78 0.30 -0.29
CA PHE A 83 -17.74 1.35 0.07
C PHE A 83 -17.11 2.55 0.80
N GLY A 84 -15.80 2.51 1.09
CA GLY A 84 -15.12 3.58 1.86
C GLY A 84 -14.93 4.91 1.11
N GLY A 85 -15.12 4.93 -0.21
CA GLY A 85 -14.93 6.12 -1.06
C GLY A 85 -16.21 6.94 -1.31
N GLY A 86 -17.37 6.45 -0.89
CA GLY A 86 -18.65 7.13 -1.06
C GLY A 86 -18.86 8.28 -0.06
N ARG A 87 -19.77 9.19 -0.37
CA ARG A 87 -20.28 10.15 0.64
C ARG A 87 -21.17 9.39 1.61
N MET A 88 -20.84 9.43 2.89
CA MET A 88 -21.69 8.94 3.97
C MET A 88 -22.47 10.10 4.56
N ASP A 89 -23.78 9.95 4.69
CA ASP A 89 -24.62 10.95 5.35
C ASP A 89 -24.77 10.66 6.86
N ALA A 90 -25.58 11.47 7.54
CA ALA A 90 -25.81 11.29 8.97
C ALA A 90 -26.58 10.01 9.30
N GLU A 91 -27.43 9.55 8.39
CA GLU A 91 -28.25 8.35 8.53
C GLU A 91 -27.38 7.09 8.39
N ASP A 92 -26.44 7.08 7.43
CA ASP A 92 -25.42 6.04 7.26
C ASP A 92 -24.59 5.87 8.53
N ILE A 93 -24.12 6.98 9.12
CA ILE A 93 -23.32 6.95 10.35
C ILE A 93 -24.14 6.42 11.55
N GLU A 94 -25.43 6.76 11.63
CA GLU A 94 -26.31 6.23 12.66
C GLU A 94 -26.53 4.72 12.48
N ALA A 95 -26.76 4.29 11.25
CA ALA A 95 -26.89 2.87 10.91
C ALA A 95 -25.62 2.10 11.33
N ASP A 96 -24.43 2.59 10.97
CA ASP A 96 -23.15 1.97 11.37
C ASP A 96 -23.02 1.85 12.89
N LYS A 97 -23.44 2.86 13.65
CA LYS A 97 -23.43 2.81 15.12
C LYS A 97 -24.35 1.72 15.64
N VAL A 98 -25.55 1.59 15.09
CA VAL A 98 -26.54 0.59 15.50
C VAL A 98 -26.04 -0.82 15.16
N TYR A 99 -25.56 -1.05 13.94
CA TYR A 99 -25.01 -2.35 13.53
C TYR A 99 -23.78 -2.74 14.35
N ALA A 100 -22.84 -1.81 14.57
CA ALA A 100 -21.70 -2.06 15.43
C ALA A 100 -22.11 -2.38 16.89
N ALA A 101 -23.18 -1.78 17.40
CA ALA A 101 -23.71 -2.09 18.72
C ALA A 101 -24.31 -3.51 18.80
N ILE A 102 -24.98 -3.96 17.73
CA ILE A 102 -25.49 -5.33 17.60
C ILE A 102 -24.33 -6.32 17.62
N ASP A 103 -23.30 -6.12 16.81
CA ASP A 103 -22.13 -7.01 16.76
C ASP A 103 -21.43 -7.11 18.12
N ARG A 104 -21.23 -5.96 18.79
CA ARG A 104 -20.67 -5.92 20.15
C ARG A 104 -21.52 -6.71 21.15
N ARG A 105 -22.85 -6.63 21.04
CA ARG A 105 -23.78 -7.38 21.91
C ARG A 105 -23.69 -8.88 21.61
N MET A 106 -23.61 -9.27 20.35
CA MET A 106 -23.47 -10.68 19.95
C MET A 106 -22.16 -11.28 20.49
N ASP A 107 -21.07 -10.51 20.48
CA ASP A 107 -19.78 -10.95 20.98
C ASP A 107 -19.66 -10.93 22.52
N SER A 108 -20.50 -10.17 23.22
CA SER A 108 -20.37 -9.83 24.65
C SER A 108 -20.09 -11.02 25.58
N LYS A 109 -20.81 -12.14 25.41
CA LYS A 109 -20.73 -13.32 26.30
C LYS A 109 -19.41 -14.08 26.20
N ARG A 110 -18.73 -14.02 25.05
CA ARG A 110 -17.46 -14.74 24.81
C ARG A 110 -16.28 -13.82 24.61
N LYS A 111 -16.51 -12.51 24.50
CA LYS A 111 -15.48 -11.49 24.25
C LYS A 111 -14.33 -11.59 25.23
N LEU A 112 -14.58 -11.49 26.53
CA LEU A 112 -13.53 -11.50 27.56
C LEU A 112 -12.65 -12.75 27.49
N ARG A 113 -13.27 -13.95 27.48
CA ARG A 113 -12.52 -15.22 27.41
C ARG A 113 -11.77 -15.39 26.08
N ARG A 114 -12.37 -14.97 24.97
CA ARG A 114 -11.73 -15.02 23.64
C ARG A 114 -10.53 -14.09 23.61
N GLU A 115 -10.69 -12.85 24.06
CA GLU A 115 -9.63 -11.84 24.07
C GLU A 115 -8.50 -12.21 25.02
N GLU A 116 -8.80 -12.70 26.23
CA GLU A 116 -7.78 -13.20 27.17
C GLU A 116 -7.00 -14.37 26.59
N ARG A 117 -7.69 -15.34 25.97
CA ARG A 117 -7.03 -16.47 25.32
C ARG A 117 -6.15 -16.02 24.15
N VAL A 118 -6.69 -15.20 23.25
CA VAL A 118 -5.94 -14.65 22.11
C VAL A 118 -4.75 -13.83 22.58
N LYS A 119 -4.91 -13.02 23.64
CA LYS A 119 -3.82 -12.24 24.22
C LYS A 119 -2.72 -13.14 24.77
N LYS A 120 -3.07 -14.17 25.56
CA LYS A 120 -2.10 -15.15 26.08
C LYS A 120 -1.40 -15.91 24.96
N GLU A 121 -2.14 -16.38 23.95
CA GLU A 121 -1.59 -17.06 22.77
C GLU A 121 -0.61 -16.16 22.01
N ILE A 122 -0.95 -14.89 21.78
CA ILE A 122 -0.07 -13.90 21.13
C ILE A 122 1.16 -13.63 21.98
N GLU A 123 1.02 -13.46 23.30
CA GLU A 123 2.15 -13.23 24.21
C GLU A 123 3.10 -14.42 24.24
N GLU A 124 2.58 -15.64 24.36
CA GLU A 124 3.39 -16.86 24.29
C GLU A 124 4.06 -17.03 22.93
N TYR A 125 3.34 -16.76 21.84
CA TYR A 125 3.89 -16.83 20.49
C TYR A 125 5.03 -15.83 20.31
N ARG A 126 4.87 -14.59 20.76
CA ARG A 126 5.93 -13.57 20.70
C ARG A 126 7.13 -13.92 21.58
N LYS A 127 6.92 -14.54 22.74
CA LYS A 127 8.01 -15.05 23.59
C LYS A 127 8.78 -16.18 22.91
N LYS A 128 8.08 -17.11 22.25
CA LYS A 128 8.69 -18.27 21.55
C LYS A 128 9.33 -17.88 20.22
N ARG A 129 8.73 -16.94 19.50
CA ARG A 129 9.13 -16.48 18.16
C ARG A 129 9.11 -14.94 18.13
N PRO A 130 10.07 -14.27 18.79
CA PRO A 130 10.16 -12.83 18.76
C PRO A 130 10.38 -12.34 17.33
N LYS A 131 9.85 -11.17 16.99
CA LYS A 131 10.09 -10.59 15.66
C LYS A 131 11.58 -10.30 15.50
N ILE A 132 12.09 -10.39 14.27
CA ILE A 132 13.51 -10.13 13.97
C ILE A 132 13.95 -8.77 14.52
N GLN A 133 13.17 -7.73 14.27
CA GLN A 133 13.42 -6.38 14.82
C GLN A 133 13.41 -6.29 16.36
N GLU A 134 12.68 -7.16 17.06
CA GLU A 134 12.65 -7.19 18.53
C GLU A 134 13.93 -7.82 19.08
N GLN A 135 14.50 -8.81 18.38
CA GLN A 135 15.78 -9.45 18.74
C GLN A 135 16.94 -8.45 18.66
N PHE A 136 16.90 -7.53 17.69
CA PHE A 136 17.92 -6.51 17.48
C PHE A 136 17.60 -5.16 18.15
N ARG A 137 16.56 -5.08 18.99
CA ARG A 137 16.14 -3.81 19.59
C ARG A 137 17.23 -3.19 20.46
N ASP A 138 17.93 -4.02 21.24
CA ASP A 138 18.98 -3.56 22.14
C ASP A 138 20.21 -3.10 21.36
N LEU A 139 20.65 -3.89 20.36
CA LEU A 139 21.73 -3.46 19.44
C LEU A 139 21.38 -2.17 18.70
N LYS A 140 20.12 -2.00 18.27
CA LYS A 140 19.66 -0.76 17.62
C LYS A 140 19.71 0.45 18.57
N ARG A 141 19.56 0.24 19.89
CA ARG A 141 19.71 1.33 20.88
C ARG A 141 21.18 1.69 21.08
N GLU A 142 22.06 0.69 21.13
CA GLU A 142 23.51 0.91 21.19
C GLU A 142 24.03 1.64 19.95
N LEU A 143 23.45 1.35 18.79
CA LEU A 143 23.75 2.02 17.52
C LEU A 143 23.52 3.54 17.57
N ASN A 144 22.63 4.03 18.43
CA ASN A 144 22.38 5.47 18.61
C ASN A 144 23.56 6.21 19.27
N GLY A 145 24.49 5.49 19.91
CA GLY A 145 25.67 6.08 20.52
C GLY A 145 26.82 6.36 19.54
N LEU A 146 26.75 5.84 18.31
CA LEU A 146 27.78 6.04 17.28
C LEU A 146 27.69 7.46 16.70
N SER A 147 28.85 8.10 16.54
CA SER A 147 28.94 9.40 15.91
C SER A 147 28.87 9.28 14.39
N GLU A 148 28.52 10.36 13.71
CA GLU A 148 28.51 10.41 12.23
C GLU A 148 29.90 10.09 11.65
N ALA A 149 30.98 10.51 12.31
CA ALA A 149 32.34 10.17 11.91
C ALA A 149 32.65 8.65 11.98
N ASP A 150 32.05 7.93 12.94
CA ASP A 150 32.20 6.47 13.02
C ASP A 150 31.49 5.80 11.84
N TRP A 151 30.32 6.31 11.43
CA TRP A 151 29.60 5.83 10.25
C TRP A 151 30.37 6.06 8.94
N GLU A 152 31.05 7.19 8.82
CA GLU A 152 31.92 7.51 7.68
C GLU A 152 33.18 6.64 7.60
N SER A 153 33.61 6.06 8.73
CA SER A 153 34.82 5.25 8.79
C SER A 153 34.61 3.76 8.45
N ILE A 154 33.38 3.34 8.13
CA ILE A 154 33.05 1.95 7.79
C ILE A 154 33.69 1.58 6.44
N PRO A 155 34.55 0.53 6.37
CA PRO A 155 35.10 0.04 5.11
C PRO A 155 34.03 -0.61 4.21
N GLU A 156 34.28 -0.65 2.89
CA GLU A 156 33.48 -1.45 1.94
C GLU A 156 33.70 -2.96 2.06
#